data_AF-R0JCH8-F1
#
_entry.id   AF-R0JCH8-F1
#
_cell.length_a   1.000
_cell.length_b   1.000
_cell.length_c   1.000
_cell.angle_alpha   90.00
_cell.angle_beta   90.00
_cell.angle_gamma   90.00
#
_symmetry.space_group_name_H-M   'P 1'
#
loop_
_entity.id
_entity.type
_entity.pdbx_description
1 polymer ?
#
loop_
_entity_poly.entity_id
_entity_poly.type
_entity_poly.pdbx_seq_one_letter_code
_entity_poly.pdbx_strand_id
1 'polypeptide(L)'
;IRSAFGSKLCSVECVEYVTLQYMWEKKHQVLIFYHYPLCREFPFLWPGNKMPAPWANTTNVHKLIQFLETTLEERSRYGTFHVSQAILTPRVKTIARHLIRGLKNTLVHRNLPMILNWVKAQKPGVMGVNIITSDFVELVDFAATVIALNDLLLEEDESTSKS
;
A
#
# COMPACT_ATOMS: atom_id res chain seq x y z
N ILE A 1 -2.21 -22.78 0.15
CA ILE A 1 -2.39 -21.68 -0.83
C ILE A 1 -3.21 -22.14 -2.05
N ARG A 2 -2.70 -23.03 -2.92
CA ARG A 2 -3.45 -23.49 -4.10
C ARG A 2 -4.81 -24.11 -3.78
N SER A 3 -4.90 -24.94 -2.73
CA SER A 3 -6.18 -25.51 -2.29
C SER A 3 -7.20 -24.46 -1.83
N ALA A 4 -6.75 -23.31 -1.29
CA ALA A 4 -7.64 -22.27 -0.78
C ALA A 4 -8.08 -21.28 -1.86
N PHE A 5 -7.17 -20.90 -2.76
CA PHE A 5 -7.40 -19.85 -3.75
C PHE A 5 -7.57 -20.36 -5.17
N GLY A 6 -7.03 -21.53 -5.52
CA GLY A 6 -7.24 -22.17 -6.82
C GLY A 6 -6.97 -21.23 -8.00
N SER A 7 -7.95 -21.11 -8.89
CA SER A 7 -7.93 -20.22 -10.05
C SER A 7 -8.03 -18.73 -9.72
N LYS A 8 -8.23 -18.35 -8.46
CA LYS A 8 -8.21 -16.94 -8.04
C LYS A 8 -6.79 -16.37 -7.93
N LEU A 9 -5.77 -17.22 -7.99
CA LEU A 9 -4.37 -16.81 -7.94
C LEU A 9 -3.95 -16.22 -9.29
N CYS A 10 -3.46 -14.99 -9.29
CA CYS A 10 -2.88 -14.39 -10.49
C CYS A 10 -1.43 -14.82 -10.65
N SER A 11 -1.12 -15.39 -11.82
CA SER A 11 0.25 -15.65 -12.24
C SER A 11 1.07 -14.36 -12.37
N VAL A 12 2.40 -14.50 -12.31
CA VAL A 12 3.35 -13.41 -12.53
C VAL A 12 3.22 -12.88 -13.95
N GLU A 13 3.12 -11.56 -14.06
CA GLU A 13 2.99 -10.79 -15.30
C GLU A 13 3.82 -9.50 -15.20
N CYS A 14 3.90 -8.73 -16.29
CA CYS A 14 4.33 -7.33 -16.20
C CYS A 14 3.35 -6.56 -15.30
N VAL A 15 3.89 -5.78 -14.35
CA VAL A 15 3.08 -5.06 -13.34
C VAL A 15 2.06 -4.14 -14.00
N GLU A 16 2.46 -3.48 -15.09
CA GLU A 16 1.64 -2.57 -15.88
C GLU A 16 0.45 -3.25 -16.54
N TYR A 17 0.54 -4.55 -16.79
CA TYR A 17 -0.54 -5.32 -17.43
C TYR A 17 -1.56 -5.82 -16.41
N VAL A 18 -1.25 -5.78 -15.11
CA VAL A 18 -2.16 -6.19 -14.04
C VAL A 18 -3.13 -5.06 -13.70
N THR A 19 -4.07 -4.80 -14.60
CA THR A 19 -5.18 -3.85 -14.39
C THR A 19 -6.35 -4.53 -13.67
N LEU A 20 -7.29 -3.74 -13.11
CA LEU A 20 -8.54 -4.29 -12.56
C LEU A 20 -9.33 -5.06 -13.62
N GLN A 21 -9.39 -4.55 -14.84
CA GLN A 21 -10.03 -5.23 -15.97
C GLN A 21 -9.39 -6.59 -16.25
N TYR A 22 -8.06 -6.66 -16.36
CA TYR A 22 -7.31 -7.91 -16.56
C TYR A 22 -7.64 -8.93 -15.46
N MET A 23 -7.66 -8.49 -14.20
CA MET A 23 -7.93 -9.35 -13.05
C MET A 23 -9.38 -9.88 -13.06
N TRP A 24 -10.36 -9.03 -13.39
CA TRP A 24 -11.77 -9.40 -13.45
C TRP A 24 -12.08 -10.37 -14.59
N GLU A 25 -11.56 -10.13 -15.79
CA GLU A 25 -11.73 -11.02 -16.95
C GLU A 25 -11.26 -12.44 -16.65
N LYS A 26 -10.15 -12.57 -15.90
CA LYS A 26 -9.56 -13.86 -15.49
C LYS A 26 -10.10 -14.41 -14.17
N LYS A 27 -11.01 -13.68 -13.50
CA LYS A 27 -11.54 -14.01 -12.16
C LYS A 27 -10.43 -14.18 -11.11
N HIS A 28 -9.29 -13.52 -11.31
CA HIS A 28 -8.22 -13.46 -10.34
C HIS A 28 -8.61 -12.52 -9.18
N GLN A 29 -8.20 -12.88 -7.96
CA GLN A 29 -8.48 -12.10 -6.74
C GLN A 29 -7.23 -11.91 -5.88
N VAL A 30 -6.18 -12.70 -6.08
CA VAL A 30 -5.03 -12.76 -5.16
C VAL A 30 -3.72 -12.70 -5.93
N LEU A 31 -2.90 -11.71 -5.59
CA LEU A 31 -1.47 -11.64 -5.91
C LEU A 31 -0.69 -12.11 -4.67
N ILE A 32 0.33 -12.93 -4.85
CA ILE A 32 1.17 -13.42 -3.74
C ILE A 32 2.61 -13.03 -3.98
N PHE A 33 3.13 -12.09 -3.20
CA PHE A 33 4.54 -11.70 -3.22
C PHE A 33 5.33 -12.53 -2.22
N TYR A 34 6.37 -13.22 -2.69
CA TYR A 34 7.16 -14.16 -1.91
C TYR A 34 8.64 -13.78 -1.93
N HIS A 35 9.20 -13.55 -0.74
CA HIS A 35 10.55 -13.04 -0.54
C HIS A 35 11.59 -14.17 -0.38
N TYR A 36 11.52 -15.18 -1.25
CA TYR A 36 12.47 -16.28 -1.29
C TYR A 36 12.59 -16.85 -2.72
N PRO A 37 13.78 -17.34 -3.16
CA PRO A 37 14.02 -17.76 -4.55
C PRO A 37 13.05 -18.82 -5.09
N LEU A 38 12.43 -19.60 -4.21
CA LEU A 38 11.39 -20.59 -4.55
C LEU A 38 10.21 -19.99 -5.34
N CYS A 39 10.02 -18.66 -5.31
CA CYS A 39 9.02 -18.01 -6.16
C CYS A 39 9.20 -18.30 -7.65
N ARG A 40 10.42 -18.59 -8.10
CA ARG A 40 10.73 -18.92 -9.50
C ARG A 40 10.17 -20.27 -9.95
N GLU A 41 9.86 -21.16 -9.01
CA GLU A 41 9.33 -22.50 -9.31
C GLU A 41 7.81 -22.52 -9.45
N PHE A 42 7.12 -21.48 -8.98
CA PHE A 42 5.67 -21.42 -8.97
C PHE A 42 5.17 -20.16 -9.70
N PRO A 43 4.42 -20.31 -10.80
CA PRO A 43 4.04 -19.16 -11.64
C PRO A 43 3.10 -18.18 -10.94
N PHE A 44 2.47 -18.56 -9.83
CA PHE A 44 1.59 -17.68 -9.02
C PHE A 44 2.33 -16.95 -7.88
N LEU A 45 3.63 -17.21 -7.69
CA LEU A 45 4.44 -16.54 -6.68
C LEU A 45 5.23 -15.39 -7.32
N TRP A 46 4.78 -14.17 -7.07
CA TRP A 46 5.46 -12.96 -7.47
C TRP A 46 6.77 -12.80 -6.69
N PRO A 47 7.89 -12.48 -7.36
CA PRO A 47 9.12 -12.15 -6.65
C PRO A 47 8.90 -10.99 -5.69
N GLY A 48 9.40 -11.10 -4.45
CA GLY A 48 9.22 -10.05 -3.44
C GLY A 48 9.78 -8.67 -3.84
N ASN A 49 10.76 -8.61 -4.73
CA ASN A 49 11.27 -7.34 -5.27
C ASN A 49 10.29 -6.62 -6.23
N LYS A 50 9.19 -7.28 -6.63
CA LYS A 50 8.09 -6.65 -7.38
C LYS A 50 7.16 -5.80 -6.51
N MET A 51 7.22 -5.97 -5.20
CA MET A 51 6.51 -5.12 -4.24
C MET A 51 7.43 -4.83 -3.05
N PRO A 52 8.46 -3.99 -3.24
CA PRO A 52 9.29 -3.55 -2.12
C PRO A 52 8.42 -2.88 -1.06
N ALA A 53 8.66 -3.21 0.20
CA ALA A 53 7.89 -2.70 1.33
C ALA A 53 8.84 -2.03 2.34
N PRO A 54 9.38 -0.84 1.99
CA PRO A 54 10.37 -0.16 2.80
C PRO A 54 9.72 0.36 4.10
N TRP A 55 10.44 0.24 5.22
CA TRP A 55 9.92 0.52 6.55
C TRP A 55 10.69 1.64 7.25
N ALA A 56 9.99 2.70 7.64
CA ALA A 56 10.59 3.89 8.26
C ALA A 56 11.23 3.61 9.63
N ASN A 57 10.79 2.56 10.34
CA ASN A 57 11.30 2.15 11.66
C ASN A 57 11.47 3.33 12.65
N THR A 58 10.42 4.14 12.79
CA THR A 58 10.42 5.37 13.58
C THR A 58 9.15 5.52 14.41
N THR A 59 9.27 6.17 15.58
CA THR A 59 8.14 6.64 16.38
C THR A 59 7.75 8.08 16.06
N ASN A 60 8.57 8.80 15.29
CA ASN A 60 8.36 10.21 14.96
C ASN A 60 7.59 10.33 13.64
N VAL A 61 6.41 10.92 13.69
CA VAL A 61 5.52 11.12 12.54
C VAL A 61 6.09 12.03 11.46
N HIS A 62 6.88 13.04 11.80
CA HIS A 62 7.54 13.88 10.78
C HIS A 62 8.59 13.09 10.01
N LYS A 63 9.37 12.24 10.70
CA LYS A 63 10.32 11.33 10.05
C LYS A 63 9.60 10.29 9.19
N LEU A 64 8.42 9.84 9.61
CA LEU A 64 7.59 8.95 8.81
C LEU A 64 7.12 9.67 7.54
N ILE A 65 6.55 10.87 7.65
CA ILE A 65 6.07 11.64 6.48
C ILE A 65 7.21 11.91 5.51
N GLN A 66 8.35 12.40 5.99
CA GLN A 66 9.54 12.62 5.16
C GLN A 66 9.96 11.34 4.44
N PHE A 67 9.97 10.20 5.14
CA PHE A 67 10.29 8.91 4.54
C PHE A 67 9.28 8.52 3.45
N LEU A 68 7.98 8.70 3.69
CA LEU A 68 6.93 8.40 2.72
C LEU A 68 7.09 9.27 1.46
N GLU A 69 7.32 10.57 1.62
CA GLU A 69 7.58 11.51 0.53
C GLU A 69 8.81 11.11 -0.29
N THR A 70 9.95 10.86 0.38
CA THR A 70 11.18 10.42 -0.31
C THR A 70 10.97 9.12 -1.07
N THR A 71 10.36 8.11 -0.45
CA THR A 71 10.12 6.83 -1.15
C THR A 71 9.15 6.94 -2.31
N LEU A 72 8.20 7.89 -2.25
CA LEU A 72 7.27 8.17 -3.32
C LEU A 72 7.93 8.93 -4.47
N GLU A 73 8.84 9.87 -4.18
CA GLU A 73 9.63 10.58 -5.18
C GLU A 73 10.61 9.64 -5.90
N GLU A 74 11.26 8.74 -5.16
CA GLU A 74 12.27 7.81 -5.67
C GLU A 74 11.65 6.55 -6.30
N ARG A 75 10.32 6.39 -6.29
CA ARG A 75 9.68 5.17 -6.76
C ARG A 75 10.00 4.90 -8.23
N SER A 76 10.07 3.61 -8.58
CA SER A 76 10.08 3.23 -9.98
C SER A 76 8.74 3.59 -10.64
N ARG A 77 8.82 4.11 -11.87
CA ARG A 77 7.65 4.31 -12.74
C ARG A 77 7.03 2.99 -13.16
N TYR A 78 7.88 1.97 -13.36
CA TYR A 78 7.52 0.70 -13.95
C TYR A 78 8.19 -0.49 -13.25
N GLY A 79 7.62 -1.67 -13.43
CA GLY A 79 8.19 -2.96 -13.04
C GLY A 79 7.96 -3.34 -11.57
N THR A 80 7.42 -2.44 -10.73
CA THR A 80 7.11 -2.69 -9.32
C THR A 80 5.81 -2.02 -8.88
N PHE A 81 5.12 -2.66 -7.95
CA PHE A 81 4.11 -2.02 -7.12
C PHE A 81 4.80 -1.13 -6.08
N HIS A 82 4.24 0.04 -5.81
CA HIS A 82 4.74 0.95 -4.79
C HIS A 82 3.95 0.80 -3.49
N VAL A 83 4.66 0.60 -2.38
CA VAL A 83 4.07 0.46 -1.05
C VAL A 83 4.52 1.62 -0.16
N SER A 84 3.55 2.39 0.32
CA SER A 84 3.73 3.42 1.33
C SER A 84 3.37 2.84 2.71
N GLN A 85 4.37 2.49 3.52
CA GLN A 85 4.16 1.94 4.87
C GLN A 85 3.98 3.06 5.91
N ALA A 86 2.75 3.53 6.07
CA ALA A 86 2.35 4.54 7.06
C ALA A 86 2.20 3.92 8.48
N ILE A 87 3.27 3.31 8.98
CA ILE A 87 3.34 2.59 10.26
C ILE A 87 4.35 3.26 11.19
N LEU A 88 3.90 3.63 12.39
CA LEU A 88 4.77 4.11 13.46
C LEU A 88 5.20 2.94 14.36
N THR A 89 6.50 2.76 14.53
CA THR A 89 7.05 1.61 15.28
C THR A 89 7.61 2.05 16.62
N PRO A 90 7.05 1.60 17.76
CA PRO A 90 7.64 1.80 19.07
C PRO A 90 9.06 1.23 19.16
N ARG A 91 10.02 1.99 19.70
CA ARG A 91 11.44 1.60 19.79
C ARG A 91 11.78 0.46 20.77
N VAL A 92 10.84 -0.39 21.16
CA VAL A 92 11.14 -1.60 21.96
C VAL A 92 10.25 -2.76 21.56
N LYS A 93 10.87 -3.82 21.03
CA LYS A 93 10.28 -5.02 20.42
C LYS A 93 9.33 -5.85 21.31
N THR A 94 8.99 -5.41 22.53
CA THR A 94 8.28 -6.24 23.51
C THR A 94 6.92 -5.67 23.96
N ILE A 95 6.58 -4.42 23.62
CA ILE A 95 5.42 -3.73 24.25
C ILE A 95 4.29 -3.39 23.27
N ALA A 96 4.22 -4.02 22.09
CA ALA A 96 3.15 -3.71 21.14
C ALA A 96 1.76 -4.05 21.71
N ARG A 97 1.59 -5.20 22.36
CA ARG A 97 0.25 -5.66 22.80
C ARG A 97 -0.32 -4.89 24.01
N HIS A 98 0.53 -4.35 24.88
CA HIS A 98 0.10 -3.60 26.08
C HIS A 98 0.06 -2.08 25.87
N LEU A 99 0.83 -1.53 24.92
CA LEU A 99 0.77 -0.10 24.59
C LEU A 99 -0.48 0.28 23.79
N ILE A 100 -1.08 -0.64 23.02
CA ILE A 100 -2.27 -0.35 22.19
C ILE A 100 -3.45 0.21 22.98
N ARG A 101 -3.59 -0.06 24.29
CA ARG A 101 -4.69 0.50 25.10
C ARG A 101 -4.40 1.89 25.67
N GLY A 102 -3.17 2.18 26.11
CA GLY A 102 -2.82 3.48 26.72
C GLY A 102 -2.21 4.51 25.76
N LEU A 103 -1.50 4.02 24.74
CA LEU A 103 -0.83 4.82 23.71
C LEU A 103 -1.79 5.23 22.59
N LYS A 104 -2.95 4.55 22.48
CA LYS A 104 -4.03 4.84 21.52
C LYS A 104 -4.47 6.30 21.62
N ASN A 105 -4.73 6.82 22.81
CA ASN A 105 -5.33 8.14 22.89
C ASN A 105 -4.32 9.23 22.49
N THR A 106 -3.12 9.27 23.06
CA THR A 106 -2.20 10.41 22.81
C THR A 106 -1.44 10.32 21.49
N LEU A 107 -1.02 9.12 21.04
CA LEU A 107 -0.31 9.00 19.76
C LEU A 107 -1.25 8.98 18.56
N VAL A 108 -2.45 8.38 18.66
CA VAL A 108 -3.41 8.39 17.55
C VAL A 108 -3.96 9.79 17.36
N HIS A 109 -4.38 10.50 18.41
CA HIS A 109 -4.94 11.85 18.25
C HIS A 109 -3.97 12.85 17.63
N ARG A 110 -2.66 12.74 17.88
CA ARG A 110 -1.68 13.67 17.31
C ARG A 110 -1.15 13.25 15.94
N ASN A 111 -0.81 11.97 15.79
CA ASN A 111 -0.10 11.52 14.60
C ASN A 111 -1.05 11.10 13.47
N LEU A 112 -2.22 10.53 13.80
CA LEU A 112 -3.16 10.06 12.78
C LEU A 112 -3.68 11.21 11.90
N PRO A 113 -4.05 12.40 12.42
CA PRO A 113 -4.43 13.52 11.57
C PRO A 113 -3.33 13.94 10.60
N MET A 114 -2.06 13.89 11.04
CA MET A 114 -0.93 14.23 10.17
C MET A 114 -0.75 13.20 9.05
N ILE A 115 -0.85 11.91 9.37
CA ILE A 115 -0.79 10.83 8.37
C ILE A 115 -1.98 10.94 7.41
N LEU A 116 -3.20 11.18 7.92
CA LEU A 116 -4.40 11.37 7.09
C LEU A 116 -4.27 12.60 6.17
N ASN A 117 -3.74 13.70 6.67
CA ASN A 117 -3.48 14.89 5.85
C ASN A 117 -2.47 14.60 4.75
N TRP A 118 -1.41 13.83 5.05
CA TRP A 118 -0.49 13.36 4.03
C TRP A 118 -1.21 12.50 2.99
N VAL A 119 -2.02 11.51 3.39
CA VAL A 119 -2.80 10.66 2.47
C VAL A 119 -3.72 11.50 1.58
N LYS A 120 -4.47 12.44 2.14
CA LYS A 120 -5.39 13.34 1.40
C LYS A 120 -4.68 14.22 0.37
N ALA A 121 -3.41 14.52 0.58
CA ALA A 121 -2.61 15.31 -0.35
C ALA A 121 -2.02 14.47 -1.49
N GLN A 122 -2.19 13.14 -1.47
CA GLN A 122 -1.67 12.26 -2.52
C GLN A 122 -2.62 12.19 -3.71
N LYS A 123 -2.07 11.74 -4.84
CA LYS A 123 -2.83 11.33 -6.02
C LYS A 123 -2.63 9.84 -6.30
N PRO A 124 -3.62 9.12 -6.84
CA PRO A 124 -3.44 7.76 -7.33
C PRO A 124 -2.66 7.76 -8.67
N GLY A 125 -2.41 6.56 -9.19
CA GLY A 125 -1.92 6.38 -10.57
C GLY A 125 -0.40 6.43 -10.73
N VAL A 126 0.03 6.69 -11.98
CA VAL A 126 1.46 6.72 -12.34
C VAL A 126 2.13 7.90 -11.62
N MET A 127 3.23 7.64 -10.91
CA MET A 127 3.89 8.58 -9.98
C MET A 127 3.07 8.96 -8.72
N GLY A 128 1.88 8.39 -8.53
CA GLY A 128 1.06 8.56 -7.34
C GLY A 128 1.29 7.48 -6.29
N VAL A 129 0.44 7.44 -5.26
CA VAL A 129 0.37 6.30 -4.34
C VAL A 129 -0.27 5.09 -5.02
N ASN A 130 0.02 3.88 -4.51
CA ASN A 130 -0.56 2.63 -4.99
C ASN A 130 -1.10 1.80 -3.83
N ILE A 131 -0.23 1.22 -2.99
CA ILE A 131 -0.63 0.47 -1.79
C ILE A 131 -0.22 1.27 -0.57
N ILE A 132 -1.16 1.55 0.34
CA ILE A 132 -0.88 2.17 1.63
C ILE A 132 -1.18 1.15 2.73
N THR A 133 -0.21 0.92 3.63
CA THR A 133 -0.38 0.04 4.79
C THR A 133 -0.26 0.84 6.08
N SER A 134 -1.07 0.53 7.09
CA SER A 134 -1.04 1.20 8.39
C SER A 134 -1.57 0.30 9.51
N ASP A 135 -1.10 0.51 10.75
CA ASP A 135 -1.59 -0.18 11.95
C ASP A 135 -2.91 0.42 12.49
N PHE A 136 -3.36 1.55 11.94
CA PHE A 136 -4.53 2.30 12.42
C PHE A 136 -5.68 2.35 11.42
N VAL A 137 -5.79 1.35 10.54
CA VAL A 137 -6.84 1.29 9.49
C VAL A 137 -8.27 1.29 10.03
N GLU A 138 -8.46 0.84 11.28
CA GLU A 138 -9.77 0.82 11.96
C GLU A 138 -10.08 2.12 12.72
N LEU A 139 -9.15 3.07 12.76
CA LEU A 139 -9.31 4.34 13.48
C LEU A 139 -9.51 5.46 12.47
N VAL A 140 -10.64 6.17 12.62
CA VAL A 140 -11.04 7.28 11.74
C VAL A 140 -11.27 6.76 10.31
N ASP A 141 -11.78 7.63 9.43
CA ASP A 141 -12.08 7.36 8.02
C ASP A 141 -10.83 7.08 7.16
N PHE A 142 -9.79 6.40 7.68
CA PHE A 142 -8.54 6.15 6.96
C PHE A 142 -8.76 5.33 5.71
N ALA A 143 -9.40 4.16 5.82
CA ALA A 143 -9.69 3.31 4.67
C ALA A 143 -10.57 4.06 3.65
N ALA A 144 -11.60 4.78 4.12
CA ALA A 144 -12.46 5.60 3.27
C ALA A 144 -11.68 6.72 2.56
N THR A 145 -10.75 7.38 3.25
CA THR A 145 -9.88 8.42 2.69
C THR A 145 -8.97 7.85 1.60
N VAL A 146 -8.38 6.68 1.82
CA VAL A 146 -7.54 6.00 0.81
C VAL A 146 -8.38 5.59 -0.39
N ILE A 147 -9.61 5.09 -0.18
CA ILE A 147 -10.53 4.71 -1.26
C ILE A 147 -10.92 5.94 -2.09
N ALA A 148 -11.29 7.05 -1.43
CA ALA A 148 -11.71 8.29 -2.08
C ALA A 148 -10.62 8.92 -2.97
N LEU A 149 -9.34 8.61 -2.75
CA LEU A 149 -8.28 9.02 -3.68
C LEU A 149 -8.51 8.48 -5.10
N ASN A 150 -9.13 7.30 -5.24
CA ASN A 150 -9.39 6.72 -6.57
C ASN A 150 -10.46 7.50 -7.35
N ASP A 151 -11.28 8.34 -6.71
CA ASP A 151 -12.25 9.17 -7.41
C ASP A 151 -11.57 10.17 -8.36
N LEU A 152 -10.33 10.58 -8.03
CA LEU A 152 -9.51 11.44 -8.90
C LEU A 152 -9.18 10.80 -10.26
N LEU A 153 -9.16 9.45 -10.36
CA LEU A 153 -8.96 8.76 -11.64
C LEU A 153 -10.18 8.90 -12.55
N LEU A 154 -11.38 8.99 -11.97
CA LEU A 154 -12.62 9.15 -12.72
C LEU A 154 -12.75 10.57 -13.30
N GLU A 155 -12.23 11.57 -12.58
CA GLU A 155 -12.20 12.97 -13.03
C GLU A 155 -11.23 13.17 -14.21
N GLU A 156 -10.06 12.52 -14.19
CA GLU A 156 -9.08 12.56 -15.28
C GLU A 156 -9.65 11.95 -16.58
N ASP A 157 -10.35 10.81 -16.50
CA ASP A 157 -10.95 10.14 -17.66
C ASP A 157 -12.06 10.99 -18.33
N GLU A 158 -12.89 11.69 -17.53
CA GLU A 158 -13.93 12.61 -18.02
C GLU A 158 -13.34 13.85 -18.71
N SER A 159 -12.16 14.32 -18.28
CA SER A 159 -11.48 15.46 -18.91
C SER A 159 -10.83 15.10 -20.25
N THR A 160 -10.31 13.86 -20.35
CA THR A 160 -9.62 13.35 -21.53
C THR A 160 -10.60 12.95 -22.64
N SER A 161 -11.82 12.54 -22.28
CA SER A 161 -12.90 12.20 -23.23
C SER A 161 -13.65 13.42 -23.80
N LYS A 162 -13.51 14.60 -23.19
CA LYS A 162 -14.11 15.87 -23.66
C LYS A 162 -13.15 16.74 -24.49
N SER A 163 -11.90 16.31 -24.65
CA SER A 163 -10.87 16.97 -25.47
C SER A 163 -10.72 16.28 -26.82
#